data_AF-A0A8T3P7G2-F1
#
_entry.id   AF-A0A8T3P7G2-F1
#
_cell.length_a   1.000
_cell.length_b   1.000
_cell.length_c   1.000
_cell.angle_alpha   90.00
_cell.angle_beta   90.00
_cell.angle_gamma   90.00
#
_symmetry.space_group_name_H-M   'P 1'
#
loop_
_entity.id
_entity.type
_entity.pdbx_description
1 polymer ?
#
loop_
_entity_poly.entity_id
_entity_poly.type
_entity_poly.pdbx_seq_one_letter_code
_entity_poly.pdbx_strand_id
1 'polypeptide(L)'
;MRIEEGEAPPFGATLVYDFGAEAHGWTADVADYPISVGPSIAFEAGLRELPDTAPPGSSGTAFLLSSYNTPDDLFTFMKRKLRSGAGLLPSQDYRVRYRMRFLSDAPSDCFGIGGAPGESVYLKAGGSHREPQPIRIGDDIELNLPKGDQAQSGGVLSVAGNVADGIPCEDVS
;
A
#
# COMPACT_ATOMS: atom_id res chain seq x y z
N MET A 1 -31.88 -10.47 5.99
CA MET A 1 -31.98 -10.29 4.53
C MET A 1 -31.24 -11.44 3.88
N ARG A 2 -31.96 -12.36 3.22
CA ARG A 2 -31.35 -13.46 2.46
C ARG A 2 -30.71 -12.87 1.21
N ILE A 3 -29.44 -13.16 0.97
CA ILE A 3 -28.80 -12.91 -0.31
C ILE A 3 -28.75 -14.26 -1.02
N GLU A 4 -29.37 -14.32 -2.19
CA GLU A 4 -29.31 -15.49 -3.07
C GLU A 4 -27.88 -15.63 -3.63
N GLU A 5 -27.38 -16.86 -3.67
CA GLU A 5 -26.12 -17.21 -4.33
C GLU A 5 -26.30 -17.02 -5.85
N GLY A 6 -25.90 -15.84 -6.34
CA GLY A 6 -25.61 -15.67 -7.75
C GLY A 6 -24.36 -16.46 -8.11
N GLU A 7 -24.45 -17.29 -9.14
CA GLU A 7 -23.34 -18.08 -9.67
C GLU A 7 -22.09 -17.21 -9.86
N ALA A 8 -20.97 -17.65 -9.26
CA ALA A 8 -19.70 -16.95 -9.40
C ALA A 8 -19.36 -16.85 -10.89
N PRO A 9 -18.88 -15.70 -11.39
CA PRO A 9 -18.48 -15.60 -12.79
C PRO A 9 -17.47 -16.71 -13.12
N PRO A 10 -17.55 -17.36 -14.30
CA PRO A 10 -16.73 -18.53 -14.63
C PRO A 10 -15.22 -18.21 -14.69
N PHE A 11 -14.87 -16.93 -14.62
CA PHE A 11 -13.51 -16.40 -14.59
C PHE A 11 -13.40 -15.31 -13.53
N GLY A 12 -12.33 -15.40 -12.73
CA GLY A 12 -12.06 -14.54 -11.59
C GLY A 12 -11.24 -15.28 -10.55
N ALA A 13 -10.53 -14.54 -9.72
CA ALA A 13 -9.72 -15.12 -8.66
C ALA A 13 -9.89 -14.33 -7.38
N THR A 14 -9.99 -15.05 -6.27
CA THR A 14 -9.79 -14.48 -4.94
C THR A 14 -8.39 -14.87 -4.50
N LEU A 15 -7.54 -13.87 -4.30
CA LEU A 15 -6.17 -14.07 -3.86
C LEU A 15 -6.06 -13.55 -2.42
N VAL A 16 -5.55 -14.39 -1.53
CA VAL A 16 -5.36 -14.06 -0.12
C VAL A 16 -3.89 -14.21 0.19
N TYR A 17 -3.30 -13.17 0.76
CA TYR A 17 -1.91 -13.15 1.21
C TYR A 17 -1.88 -12.78 2.68
N ASP A 18 -1.32 -13.68 3.49
CA ASP A 18 -1.11 -13.46 4.92
C ASP A 18 0.40 -13.44 5.19
N PHE A 19 0.88 -12.33 5.73
CA PHE A 19 2.31 -12.10 5.93
C PHE A 19 2.84 -12.71 7.24
N GLY A 20 2.10 -13.62 7.89
CA GLY A 20 2.45 -14.24 9.16
C GLY A 20 3.74 -15.05 9.14
N ALA A 21 4.12 -15.59 7.97
CA ALA A 21 5.29 -16.46 7.81
C ALA A 21 6.16 -16.14 6.58
N GLU A 22 5.58 -15.59 5.50
CA GLU A 22 6.32 -15.32 4.27
C GLU A 22 5.83 -14.07 3.53
N ALA A 23 6.69 -13.47 2.71
CA ALA A 23 6.37 -12.29 1.91
C ALA A 23 5.54 -12.63 0.67
N HIS A 24 5.35 -13.93 0.40
CA HIS A 24 4.70 -14.48 -0.78
C HIS A 24 5.26 -13.99 -2.13
N GLY A 25 6.44 -13.37 -2.17
CA GLY A 25 6.97 -12.73 -3.39
C GLY A 25 6.43 -11.32 -3.65
N TRP A 26 5.83 -10.69 -2.65
CA TRP A 26 5.73 -9.24 -2.59
C TRP A 26 7.11 -8.64 -2.37
N THR A 27 7.38 -7.55 -3.08
CA THR A 27 8.54 -6.68 -2.87
C THR A 27 8.04 -5.26 -2.66
N ALA A 28 8.94 -4.37 -2.25
CA ALA A 28 8.61 -2.97 -2.02
C ALA A 28 9.68 -2.05 -2.58
N ASP A 29 9.30 -0.81 -2.84
CA ASP A 29 10.17 0.23 -3.34
C ASP A 29 9.61 1.60 -2.95
N VAL A 30 10.36 2.65 -3.29
CA VAL A 30 10.00 4.03 -3.00
C VAL A 30 10.22 4.94 -4.21
N ALA A 31 9.32 5.89 -4.40
CA ALA A 31 9.36 6.88 -5.47
C ALA A 31 8.89 8.25 -4.95
N ASP A 32 8.82 9.23 -5.84
CA ASP A 32 8.41 10.61 -5.61
C ASP A 32 9.34 11.35 -4.65
N TYR A 33 10.60 11.45 -5.05
CA TYR A 33 11.59 12.22 -4.32
C TYR A 33 12.68 12.79 -5.23
N PRO A 34 13.23 13.97 -4.92
CA PRO A 34 14.43 14.48 -5.56
C PRO A 34 15.63 13.56 -5.27
N ILE A 35 16.45 13.27 -6.27
CA ILE A 35 17.64 12.40 -6.11
C ILE A 35 18.55 12.89 -4.97
N SER A 36 18.61 14.20 -4.73
CA SER A 36 19.42 14.83 -3.68
C SER A 36 19.06 14.40 -2.25
N VAL A 37 17.83 13.94 -2.01
CA VAL A 37 17.35 13.51 -0.67
C VAL A 37 17.22 12.00 -0.53
N GLY A 38 17.58 11.22 -1.56
CA GLY A 38 17.52 9.75 -1.53
C GLY A 38 18.04 9.10 -0.25
N PRO A 39 19.24 9.48 0.25
CA PRO A 39 19.78 8.95 1.51
C PRO A 39 18.95 9.26 2.77
N SER A 40 18.16 10.35 2.79
CA SER A 40 17.37 10.75 3.96
C SER A 40 16.01 10.05 4.05
N ILE A 41 15.62 9.30 3.00
CA ILE A 41 14.35 8.59 2.95
C ILE A 41 14.31 7.42 3.95
N ALA A 42 15.46 6.88 4.35
CA ALA A 42 15.54 5.79 5.33
C ALA A 42 14.54 4.64 5.06
N PHE A 43 14.40 4.24 3.78
CA PHE A 43 13.42 3.24 3.36
C PHE A 43 13.76 1.86 3.93
N GLU A 44 12.81 1.28 4.66
CA GLU A 44 12.84 -0.07 5.17
C GLU A 44 11.61 -0.86 4.73
N ALA A 45 11.83 -2.08 4.27
CA ALA A 45 10.74 -2.98 3.92
C ALA A 45 11.09 -4.46 4.13
N GLY A 46 10.05 -5.27 4.32
CA GLY A 46 10.14 -6.72 4.38
C GLY A 46 9.45 -7.31 5.60
N LEU A 47 9.52 -8.64 5.75
CA LEU A 47 8.96 -9.31 6.91
C LEU A 47 9.64 -8.86 8.19
N ARG A 48 8.83 -8.57 9.20
CA ARG A 48 9.23 -8.23 10.56
C ARG A 48 8.28 -8.90 11.53
N GLU A 49 8.78 -9.26 12.70
CA GLU A 49 7.92 -9.62 13.82
C GLU A 49 6.94 -8.49 14.09
N LEU A 50 5.71 -8.84 14.46
CA LEU A 50 4.72 -7.86 14.87
C LEU A 50 5.22 -7.07 16.08
N PRO A 51 5.01 -5.74 16.11
CA PRO A 51 5.42 -4.93 17.25
C PRO A 51 4.59 -5.29 18.50
N ASP A 52 5.11 -4.99 19.69
CA ASP A 52 4.39 -5.19 20.95
C ASP A 52 3.09 -4.38 21.04
N THR A 53 2.95 -3.34 20.20
CA THR A 53 1.73 -2.54 20.04
C THR A 53 0.64 -3.22 19.19
N ALA A 54 0.91 -4.39 18.60
CA ALA A 54 -0.09 -5.14 17.87
C ALA A 54 -1.24 -5.61 18.78
N PRO A 55 -2.46 -5.81 18.25
CA PRO A 55 -3.61 -6.24 19.04
C PRO A 55 -3.33 -7.50 19.87
N PRO A 56 -3.82 -7.60 21.13
CA PRO A 56 -3.61 -8.76 21.98
C PRO A 56 -3.95 -10.08 21.29
N GLY A 57 -3.07 -11.07 21.41
CA GLY A 57 -3.20 -12.37 20.74
C GLY A 57 -2.69 -12.40 19.31
N SER A 58 -2.16 -11.29 18.78
CA SER A 58 -1.40 -11.29 17.53
C SER A 58 -0.01 -11.91 17.75
N SER A 59 0.47 -12.69 16.78
CA SER A 59 1.79 -13.32 16.83
C SER A 59 2.32 -13.57 15.42
N GLY A 60 3.64 -13.69 15.27
CA GLY A 60 4.31 -13.94 14.01
C GLY A 60 4.68 -12.64 13.31
N THR A 61 4.77 -12.70 11.98
CA THR A 61 5.31 -11.59 11.18
C THR A 61 4.24 -10.80 10.42
N ALA A 62 4.61 -9.60 9.99
CA ALA A 62 3.91 -8.82 8.97
C ALA A 62 4.92 -8.19 8.01
N PHE A 63 4.46 -7.72 6.86
CA PHE A 63 5.32 -6.97 5.93
C PHE A 63 5.38 -5.51 6.37
N LEU A 64 6.52 -5.08 6.89
CA LEU A 64 6.79 -3.68 7.22
C LEU A 64 7.01 -2.88 5.93
N LEU A 65 6.46 -1.67 5.91
CA LEU A 65 6.74 -0.63 4.93
C LEU A 65 6.97 0.68 5.70
N SER A 66 8.20 1.18 5.72
CA SER A 66 8.57 2.37 6.50
C SER A 66 9.52 3.25 5.71
N SER A 67 9.30 4.57 5.79
CA SER A 67 10.15 5.59 5.17
C SER A 67 10.03 6.90 5.95
N TYR A 68 11.05 7.73 5.87
CA TYR A 68 11.04 9.10 6.37
C TYR A 68 10.71 10.08 5.25
N ASN A 69 9.53 10.71 5.31
CA ASN A 69 9.03 11.64 4.28
C ASN A 69 9.70 13.03 4.37
N THR A 70 11.02 13.09 4.17
CA THR A 70 11.75 14.36 4.01
C THR A 70 11.28 15.20 2.80
N PRO A 71 10.89 14.60 1.65
CA PRO A 71 10.46 15.35 0.47
C PRO A 71 9.06 15.97 0.54
N ASP A 72 8.24 15.58 1.54
CA ASP A 72 6.81 15.93 1.67
C ASP A 72 5.87 15.28 0.64
N ASP A 73 6.38 14.50 -0.32
CA ASP A 73 5.56 13.89 -1.39
C ASP A 73 5.90 12.42 -1.68
N LEU A 74 6.55 11.72 -0.75
CA LEU A 74 7.07 10.37 -0.95
C LEU A 74 5.99 9.32 -1.24
N PHE A 75 6.20 8.49 -2.26
CA PHE A 75 5.36 7.34 -2.57
C PHE A 75 6.08 6.03 -2.26
N THR A 76 5.82 5.48 -1.08
CA THR A 76 6.32 4.14 -0.69
C THR A 76 5.28 3.08 -1.03
N PHE A 77 5.68 1.97 -1.67
CA PHE A 77 4.71 1.00 -2.18
C PHE A 77 5.20 -0.45 -2.13
N MET A 78 4.23 -1.37 -2.12
CA MET A 78 4.44 -2.80 -2.31
C MET A 78 3.95 -3.23 -3.70
N LYS A 79 4.62 -4.19 -4.32
CA LYS A 79 4.23 -4.78 -5.61
C LYS A 79 4.39 -6.28 -5.61
N ARG A 80 3.57 -6.92 -6.46
CA ARG A 80 3.66 -8.34 -6.77
C ARG A 80 3.21 -8.60 -8.19
N LYS A 81 3.96 -9.42 -8.92
CA LYS A 81 3.52 -9.98 -10.19
C LYS A 81 2.52 -11.11 -9.97
N LEU A 82 1.32 -10.98 -10.53
CA LEU A 82 0.37 -12.08 -10.64
C LEU A 82 0.81 -12.98 -11.81
N ARG A 83 0.95 -14.28 -11.56
CA ARG A 83 1.41 -15.25 -12.57
C ARG A 83 0.25 -15.80 -13.39
N SER A 84 0.55 -16.29 -14.59
CA SER A 84 -0.37 -17.16 -15.34
C SER A 84 -0.73 -18.37 -14.48
N GLY A 85 -2.01 -18.72 -14.41
CA GLY A 85 -2.52 -19.76 -13.51
C GLY A 85 -3.14 -19.25 -12.20
N ALA A 86 -3.04 -17.95 -11.89
CA ALA A 86 -3.76 -17.34 -10.77
C ALA A 86 -5.27 -17.15 -11.04
N GLY A 87 -5.87 -17.89 -11.98
CA GLY A 87 -7.26 -17.68 -12.43
C GLY A 87 -7.47 -16.45 -13.32
N LEU A 88 -6.38 -15.81 -13.79
CA LEU A 88 -6.40 -14.69 -14.72
C LEU A 88 -6.12 -15.17 -16.14
N LEU A 89 -7.00 -14.83 -17.07
CA LEU A 89 -6.90 -15.07 -18.50
C LEU A 89 -6.17 -13.91 -19.17
N PRO A 90 -5.39 -14.18 -20.24
CA PRO A 90 -4.75 -13.13 -21.02
C PRO A 90 -5.80 -12.26 -21.73
N SER A 91 -5.43 -11.01 -22.00
CA SER A 91 -6.24 -10.06 -22.80
C SER A 91 -7.67 -9.84 -22.28
N GLN A 92 -7.86 -9.92 -20.97
CA GLN A 92 -9.14 -9.69 -20.31
C GLN A 92 -9.04 -8.53 -19.34
N ASP A 93 -10.04 -7.65 -19.36
CA ASP A 93 -10.20 -6.61 -18.35
C ASP A 93 -10.78 -7.21 -17.07
N TYR A 94 -10.18 -6.83 -15.94
CA TYR A 94 -10.57 -7.27 -14.61
C TYR A 94 -10.98 -6.09 -13.74
N ARG A 95 -12.11 -6.23 -13.04
CA ARG A 95 -12.42 -5.36 -11.90
C ARG A 95 -11.79 -5.96 -10.65
N VAL A 96 -10.82 -5.27 -10.08
CA VAL A 96 -10.18 -5.70 -8.84
C VAL A 96 -10.88 -5.08 -7.65
N ARG A 97 -11.06 -5.86 -6.59
CA ARG A 97 -11.56 -5.40 -5.29
C ARG A 97 -10.54 -5.80 -4.23
N TYR A 98 -10.26 -4.88 -3.32
CA TYR A 98 -9.26 -5.06 -2.29
C TYR A 98 -9.93 -5.07 -0.92
N ARG A 99 -9.42 -5.94 -0.04
CA ARG A 99 -9.60 -5.82 1.41
C ARG A 99 -8.20 -5.88 1.99
N MET A 100 -7.81 -4.82 2.69
CA MET A 100 -6.49 -4.68 3.28
C MET A 100 -6.66 -4.57 4.79
N ARG A 101 -5.73 -5.17 5.52
CA ARG A 101 -5.60 -5.04 6.96
C ARG A 101 -4.13 -4.77 7.23
N PHE A 102 -3.84 -3.69 7.90
CA PHE A 102 -2.49 -3.27 8.27
C PHE A 102 -2.52 -2.68 9.67
N LEU A 103 -1.34 -2.56 10.27
CA LEU A 103 -1.11 -1.76 11.46
C LEU A 103 -0.47 -0.45 10.99
N SER A 104 -0.82 0.65 11.64
CA SER A 104 -0.17 1.94 11.44
C SER A 104 0.17 2.53 12.80
N ASP A 105 1.23 3.32 12.82
CA ASP A 105 1.66 4.19 13.91
C ASP A 105 1.17 5.63 13.71
N ALA A 106 0.26 5.85 12.76
CA ALA A 106 -0.31 7.16 12.45
C ALA A 106 -1.68 7.32 13.15
N PRO A 107 -1.74 8.05 14.28
CA PRO A 107 -2.98 8.32 14.98
C PRO A 107 -3.97 9.14 14.14
N SER A 108 -5.23 9.04 14.53
CA SER A 108 -6.34 9.76 13.92
C SER A 108 -6.53 11.14 14.55
N ASP A 109 -7.17 12.05 13.81
CA ASP A 109 -7.53 13.41 14.25
C ASP A 109 -6.33 14.25 14.72
N CYS A 110 -5.15 13.96 14.17
CA CYS A 110 -3.91 14.66 14.46
C CYS A 110 -3.74 15.94 13.62
N PHE A 111 -3.10 16.95 14.20
CA PHE A 111 -2.64 18.12 13.46
C PHE A 111 -1.16 17.98 13.10
N GLY A 112 -0.81 18.26 11.84
CA GLY A 112 0.56 18.34 11.35
C GLY A 112 0.74 19.47 10.34
N ILE A 113 1.96 20.01 10.23
CA ILE A 113 2.26 21.17 9.38
C ILE A 113 1.99 20.86 7.89
N GLY A 114 2.26 19.63 7.46
CA GLY A 114 1.97 19.13 6.10
C GLY A 114 0.62 18.41 5.96
N GLY A 115 -0.25 18.49 6.98
CA GLY A 115 -1.49 17.71 7.06
C GLY A 115 -1.47 16.70 8.20
N ALA A 116 -2.59 16.00 8.37
CA ALA A 116 -2.76 15.00 9.40
C ALA A 116 -1.92 13.74 9.08
N PRO A 117 -1.05 13.27 9.98
CA PRO A 117 -0.14 12.13 9.73
C PRO A 117 -0.86 10.85 9.30
N GLY A 118 -2.09 10.59 9.78
CA GLY A 118 -2.91 9.46 9.33
C GLY A 118 -3.72 9.79 8.07
N GLU A 119 -4.57 10.82 8.15
CA GLU A 119 -5.61 11.08 7.15
C GLU A 119 -5.09 11.75 5.87
N SER A 120 -3.95 12.43 5.93
CA SER A 120 -3.30 13.05 4.76
C SER A 120 -2.30 12.12 4.09
N VAL A 121 -2.10 10.91 4.61
CA VAL A 121 -1.29 9.86 3.97
C VAL A 121 -2.23 8.85 3.30
N TYR A 122 -2.40 9.02 1.99
CA TYR A 122 -3.40 8.29 1.21
C TYR A 122 -2.92 6.89 0.83
N LEU A 123 -3.71 5.89 1.20
CA LEU A 123 -3.51 4.51 0.75
C LEU A 123 -4.06 4.37 -0.67
N LYS A 124 -3.23 3.90 -1.60
CA LYS A 124 -3.63 3.61 -2.99
C LYS A 124 -3.46 2.12 -3.30
N ALA A 125 -4.42 1.58 -4.04
CA ALA A 125 -4.40 0.19 -4.50
C ALA A 125 -4.82 0.12 -5.96
N GLY A 126 -4.23 -0.80 -6.70
CA GLY A 126 -4.51 -0.97 -8.12
C GLY A 126 -3.71 -2.09 -8.76
N GLY A 127 -3.77 -2.13 -10.09
CA GLY A 127 -3.15 -3.18 -10.88
C GLY A 127 -2.76 -2.64 -12.25
N SER A 128 -1.66 -3.17 -12.79
CA SER A 128 -1.13 -2.76 -14.08
C SER A 128 -0.51 -3.95 -14.80
N HIS A 129 -0.53 -3.92 -16.13
CA HIS A 129 0.22 -4.86 -16.97
C HIS A 129 1.70 -4.48 -17.07
N ARG A 130 2.07 -3.26 -16.65
CA ARG A 130 3.45 -2.78 -16.49
C ARG A 130 3.87 -2.90 -15.03
N GLU A 131 5.07 -3.41 -14.78
CA GLU A 131 5.63 -3.48 -13.44
C GLU A 131 5.81 -2.06 -12.86
N PRO A 132 5.33 -1.80 -11.62
CA PRO A 132 5.62 -0.56 -10.90
C PRO A 132 7.13 -0.45 -10.61
N GLN A 133 7.77 0.62 -11.07
CA GLN A 133 9.20 0.87 -10.86
C GLN A 133 9.44 2.36 -10.62
N PRO A 134 10.35 2.71 -9.68
CA PRO A 134 10.91 4.05 -9.63
C PRO A 134 11.77 4.27 -10.89
N ILE A 135 11.56 5.39 -11.56
CA ILE A 135 12.32 5.81 -12.74
C ILE A 135 12.80 7.24 -12.55
N ARG A 136 13.96 7.56 -13.13
CA ARG A 136 14.48 8.92 -13.11
C ARG A 136 13.78 9.78 -14.14
N ILE A 137 13.26 10.93 -13.71
CA ILE A 137 12.74 11.98 -14.58
C ILE A 137 13.40 13.30 -14.15
N GLY A 138 14.32 13.80 -14.98
CA GLY A 138 15.14 14.97 -14.61
C GLY A 138 15.98 14.68 -13.37
N ASP A 139 15.73 15.42 -12.29
CA ASP A 139 16.41 15.29 -11.00
C ASP A 139 15.55 14.58 -9.94
N ASP A 140 14.42 14.02 -10.35
CA ASP A 140 13.49 13.31 -9.50
C ASP A 140 13.46 11.80 -9.81
N ILE A 141 13.07 11.03 -8.80
CA ILE A 141 12.69 9.64 -8.92
C ILE A 141 11.16 9.59 -8.82
N GLU A 142 10.49 9.15 -9.88
CA GLU A 142 9.03 9.08 -9.97
C GLU A 142 8.55 7.65 -10.23
N LEU A 143 7.30 7.35 -9.86
CA LEU A 143 6.69 6.08 -10.22
C LEU A 143 6.40 6.03 -11.73
N ASN A 144 6.80 4.95 -12.39
CA ASN A 144 6.48 4.72 -13.80
C ASN A 144 5.00 4.39 -14.09
N LEU A 145 4.04 4.73 -13.23
CA LEU A 145 2.61 4.43 -13.40
C LEU A 145 1.75 5.65 -13.02
N PRO A 146 0.60 5.86 -13.70
CA PRO A 146 -0.30 6.95 -13.35
C PRO A 146 -1.01 6.64 -12.02
N LYS A 147 -0.42 7.08 -10.91
CA LYS A 147 -0.95 6.91 -9.55
C LYS A 147 -1.95 8.00 -9.12
N GLY A 148 -1.88 9.16 -9.77
CA GLY A 148 -2.55 10.38 -9.32
C GLY A 148 -1.91 10.96 -8.06
N ASP A 149 -2.13 12.25 -7.80
CA ASP A 149 -1.49 12.94 -6.69
C ASP A 149 -2.42 13.06 -5.50
N GLN A 150 -1.87 12.87 -4.29
CA GLN A 150 -2.60 13.06 -3.04
C GLN A 150 -3.93 12.26 -3.05
N ALA A 151 -5.06 12.92 -2.75
CA ALA A 151 -6.40 12.33 -2.74
C ALA A 151 -6.96 11.95 -4.12
N GLN A 152 -6.25 12.20 -5.22
CA GLN A 152 -6.73 11.90 -6.57
C GLN A 152 -6.37 10.47 -6.98
N SER A 153 -7.35 9.74 -7.52
CA SER A 153 -7.09 8.45 -8.16
C SER A 153 -6.41 8.67 -9.52
N GLY A 154 -5.44 7.82 -9.84
CA GLY A 154 -4.80 7.78 -11.15
C GLY A 154 -5.46 6.79 -12.10
N GLY A 155 -4.88 6.65 -13.29
CA GLY A 155 -5.40 5.75 -14.32
C GLY A 155 -5.31 4.26 -13.96
N VAL A 156 -4.39 3.87 -13.07
CA VAL A 156 -4.20 2.45 -12.68
C VAL A 156 -4.26 2.19 -11.17
N LEU A 157 -4.14 3.24 -10.35
CA LEU A 157 -4.28 3.16 -8.90
C LEU A 157 -5.47 4.02 -8.44
N SER A 158 -6.34 3.45 -7.62
CA SER A 158 -7.42 4.17 -6.95
C SER A 158 -7.08 4.46 -5.50
N VAL A 159 -7.55 5.58 -4.97
CA VAL A 159 -7.54 5.83 -3.53
C VAL A 159 -8.42 4.80 -2.84
N ALA A 160 -7.83 4.07 -1.89
CA ALA A 160 -8.46 3.01 -1.12
C ALA A 160 -8.74 3.42 0.33
N GLY A 161 -8.24 4.58 0.76
CA GLY A 161 -8.40 5.13 2.11
C GLY A 161 -7.20 5.99 2.49
N ASN A 162 -6.93 6.05 3.78
CA ASN A 162 -5.73 6.62 4.39
C ASN A 162 -5.13 5.62 5.38
N VAL A 163 -4.04 5.99 6.05
CA VAL A 163 -3.34 5.10 6.97
C VAL A 163 -3.66 5.35 8.45
N ALA A 164 -4.61 6.22 8.77
CA ALA A 164 -5.01 6.47 10.16
C ALA A 164 -5.43 5.16 10.86
N ASP A 165 -4.95 4.96 12.07
CA ASP A 165 -5.12 3.72 12.84
C ASP A 165 -6.47 3.61 13.58
N GLY A 166 -7.25 4.69 13.60
CA GLY A 166 -8.51 4.82 14.33
C GLY A 166 -8.39 5.21 15.81
N ILE A 167 -7.19 5.46 16.33
CA ILE A 167 -6.94 5.91 17.70
C ILE A 167 -6.71 7.43 17.69
N PRO A 168 -7.53 8.23 18.41
CA PRO A 168 -7.34 9.68 18.47
C PRO A 168 -5.96 10.07 19.01
N CYS A 169 -5.38 11.15 18.47
CA CYS A 169 -4.09 11.70 18.90
C CYS A 169 -3.98 11.89 20.43
N GLU A 170 -5.09 12.28 21.06
CA GLU A 170 -5.15 12.55 22.50
C GLU A 170 -5.12 11.28 23.36
N ASP A 171 -5.39 10.13 22.76
CA ASP A 171 -5.42 8.82 23.41
C ASP A 171 -4.11 8.03 23.22
N VAL A 172 -3.16 8.56 22.46
CA VAL A 172 -1.82 7.96 22.29
C VAL A 172 -0.97 8.28 23.51
N SER A 173 -0.70 7.26 24.34
CA SER A 173 0.09 7.35 25.59
C SER A 173 1.57 7.09 25.41
#